data_AF-Q8TZD5-F1
#
_entry.id   AF-Q8TZD5-F1
#
_cell.length_a   1.000
_cell.length_b   1.000
_cell.length_c   1.000
_cell.angle_alpha   90.00
_cell.angle_beta   90.00
_cell.angle_gamma   90.00
#
_symmetry.space_group_name_H-M   'P 1'
#
loop_
_entity.id
_entity.type
_entity.pdbx_description
1 polymer ?
#
loop_
_entity_poly.entity_id
_entity_poly.type
_entity_poly.pdbx_seq_one_letter_code
_entity_poly.pdbx_strand_id
1 'polypeptide(L)'
;MDSIPQLLRYLKENEITFPIAFGIIRPGLVGFSDPKDLVISKEREIFDKLYYLYQSAQKYNLPVQKSYILPRGRSMYCGHENPNAYIIDPYLDVYSCWEMIGIEKYRIGKITEEGEFTPTPFYYEARGRDALEFEKCRNCKLLPICMGGCAFVSILKYGTPNAPGCILYPYCEAGLRFYHKLGDKRNIYLNLQEYIT
;
A
#
# COMPACT_ATOMS: atom_id res chain seq x y z
N MET A 1 -11.66 18.15 -10.77
CA MET A 1 -12.26 16.91 -10.23
C MET A 1 -13.43 16.44 -11.10
N ASP A 2 -13.62 17.08 -12.25
CA ASP A 2 -14.85 17.07 -13.02
C ASP A 2 -14.96 15.84 -13.94
N SER A 3 -13.84 15.15 -14.17
CA SER A 3 -13.78 13.88 -14.91
C SER A 3 -14.22 12.67 -14.10
N ILE A 4 -14.18 12.72 -12.76
CA ILE A 4 -14.61 11.58 -11.91
C ILE A 4 -16.09 11.27 -12.11
N PRO A 5 -17.03 12.24 -12.01
CA PRO A 5 -18.44 11.97 -12.28
C PRO A 5 -18.72 11.47 -13.70
N GLN A 6 -17.95 11.95 -14.70
CA GLN A 6 -18.08 11.50 -16.08
C GLN A 6 -17.70 10.02 -16.24
N LEU A 7 -16.55 9.62 -15.69
CA LEU A 7 -16.10 8.22 -15.71
C LEU A 7 -17.12 7.31 -15.01
N LEU A 8 -17.55 7.66 -13.80
CA LEU A 8 -18.47 6.81 -13.04
C LEU A 8 -19.84 6.67 -13.72
N ARG A 9 -20.31 7.74 -14.38
CA ARG A 9 -21.53 7.69 -15.19
C ARG A 9 -21.36 6.77 -16.39
N TYR A 10 -20.26 6.89 -17.12
CA TYR A 10 -19.94 6.03 -18.26
C TYR A 10 -19.90 4.55 -17.84
N LEU A 11 -19.24 4.22 -16.72
CA LEU A 11 -19.20 2.84 -16.20
C LEU A 11 -20.61 2.32 -15.83
N LYS A 12 -21.48 3.18 -15.32
CA LYS A 12 -22.87 2.82 -15.03
C LYS A 12 -23.69 2.59 -16.32
N GLU A 13 -23.57 3.49 -17.29
CA GLU A 13 -24.28 3.42 -18.58
C GLU A 13 -23.89 2.18 -19.39
N ASN A 14 -22.67 1.66 -19.19
CA ASN A 14 -22.18 0.44 -19.82
C ASN A 14 -22.37 -0.82 -18.95
N GLU A 15 -23.16 -0.74 -17.87
CA GLU A 15 -23.58 -1.88 -17.05
C GLU A 15 -22.42 -2.78 -16.57
N ILE A 16 -21.31 -2.18 -16.12
CA ILE A 16 -20.14 -2.91 -15.66
C ILE A 16 -20.49 -3.85 -14.49
N THR A 17 -20.24 -5.14 -14.67
CA THR A 17 -20.57 -6.19 -13.70
C THR A 17 -19.38 -6.69 -12.88
N PHE A 18 -18.14 -6.44 -13.33
CA PHE A 18 -16.94 -6.88 -12.61
C PHE A 18 -16.55 -5.90 -11.49
N PRO A 19 -15.90 -6.39 -10.41
CA PRO A 19 -15.50 -5.53 -9.30
C PRO A 19 -14.52 -4.43 -9.72
N ILE A 20 -14.80 -3.19 -9.34
CA ILE A 20 -13.95 -2.02 -9.62
C ILE A 20 -13.13 -1.67 -8.37
N ALA A 21 -11.81 -1.57 -8.52
CA ALA A 21 -10.91 -1.04 -7.49
C ALA A 21 -10.22 0.22 -8.01
N PHE A 22 -10.03 1.19 -7.13
CA PHE A 22 -9.28 2.41 -7.43
C PHE A 22 -7.90 2.32 -6.78
N GLY A 23 -6.85 2.38 -7.61
CA GLY A 23 -5.46 2.38 -7.18
C GLY A 23 -4.88 3.80 -7.14
N ILE A 24 -3.85 3.99 -6.32
CA ILE A 24 -3.02 5.19 -6.33
C ILE A 24 -1.80 4.87 -7.19
N ILE A 25 -1.61 5.62 -8.27
CA ILE A 25 -0.36 5.60 -9.02
C ILE A 25 0.54 6.66 -8.39
N ARG A 26 1.63 6.22 -7.77
CA ARG A 26 2.71 7.12 -7.37
C ARG A 26 3.59 7.36 -8.60
N PRO A 27 4.03 8.60 -8.87
CA PRO A 27 5.02 8.84 -9.91
C PRO A 27 6.32 8.16 -9.48
N GLY A 28 6.55 6.94 -9.95
CA GLY A 28 7.61 6.06 -9.47
C GLY A 28 8.36 5.34 -10.59
N LEU A 29 8.24 5.81 -11.82
CA LEU A 29 9.00 5.31 -12.96
C LEU A 29 9.33 6.52 -13.84
N VAL A 30 10.61 6.64 -14.22
CA VAL A 30 11.24 7.68 -15.06
C VAL A 30 11.56 9.02 -14.36
N GLY A 31 12.78 9.13 -13.80
CA GLY A 31 13.55 10.38 -13.90
C GLY A 31 13.45 11.44 -12.80
N PHE A 32 13.31 11.11 -11.51
CA PHE A 32 13.49 12.09 -10.43
C PHE A 32 14.80 11.91 -9.65
N SER A 33 15.43 13.06 -9.39
CA SER A 33 16.79 13.28 -8.89
C SER A 33 16.93 13.35 -7.37
N ASP A 34 15.85 13.25 -6.58
CA ASP A 34 15.95 13.08 -5.12
C ASP A 34 14.67 12.40 -4.56
N PRO A 35 14.78 11.24 -3.88
CA PRO A 35 13.65 10.55 -3.26
C PRO A 35 12.87 11.34 -2.21
N LYS A 36 13.41 12.47 -1.72
CA LYS A 36 12.79 13.31 -0.69
C LYS A 36 11.53 14.05 -1.17
N ASP A 37 11.41 14.31 -2.47
CA ASP A 37 10.27 15.03 -3.03
C ASP A 37 9.04 14.13 -3.27
N LEU A 38 9.21 12.81 -3.16
CA LEU A 38 8.20 11.84 -3.59
C LEU A 38 7.16 11.47 -2.53
N VAL A 39 7.43 11.69 -1.24
CA VAL A 39 6.61 11.07 -0.19
C VAL A 39 6.34 12.04 0.95
N ILE A 40 5.06 12.09 1.38
CA ILE A 40 4.45 12.76 2.55
C ILE A 40 3.57 13.98 2.20
N SER A 41 4.04 14.99 1.45
CA SER A 41 3.30 16.27 1.35
C SER A 41 1.95 16.19 0.61
N LYS A 42 1.83 15.30 -0.39
CA LYS A 42 0.60 15.11 -1.19
C LYS A 42 -0.25 13.91 -0.78
N GLU A 43 0.15 13.12 0.22
CA GLU A 43 -0.60 11.91 0.60
C GLU A 43 -2.04 12.24 1.01
N ARG A 44 -2.23 13.31 1.78
CA ARG A 44 -3.56 13.78 2.21
C ARG A 44 -4.49 14.03 1.01
N GLU A 45 -4.03 14.81 0.04
CA GLU A 45 -4.82 15.16 -1.14
C GLU A 45 -5.18 13.92 -1.98
N ILE A 46 -4.25 12.98 -2.13
CA ILE A 46 -4.45 11.74 -2.87
C ILE A 46 -5.55 10.89 -2.23
N PHE A 47 -5.48 10.70 -0.92
CA PHE A 47 -6.46 9.89 -0.22
C PHE A 47 -7.82 10.59 -0.11
N ASP A 48 -7.88 11.93 0.00
CA ASP A 48 -9.14 12.67 -0.07
C ASP A 48 -9.85 12.44 -1.41
N LYS A 49 -9.09 12.48 -2.51
CA LYS A 49 -9.60 12.15 -3.85
C LYS A 49 -10.04 10.69 -3.94
N LEU A 50 -9.28 9.77 -3.36
CA LEU A 50 -9.63 8.35 -3.32
C LEU A 50 -10.95 8.12 -2.56
N TYR A 51 -11.11 8.74 -1.39
CA TYR A 51 -12.33 8.66 -0.58
C TYR A 51 -13.54 9.22 -1.33
N TYR A 52 -13.38 10.38 -1.97
CA TYR A 52 -14.42 10.97 -2.82
C TYR A 52 -14.83 10.05 -3.98
N LEU A 53 -13.87 9.38 -4.61
CA LEU A 53 -14.10 8.47 -5.73
C LEU A 53 -14.91 7.23 -5.31
N TYR A 54 -14.54 6.59 -4.20
CA TYR A 54 -15.28 5.45 -3.66
C TYR A 54 -16.69 5.84 -3.20
N GLN A 55 -16.86 6.98 -2.53
CA GLN A 55 -18.20 7.50 -2.16
C GLN A 55 -19.06 7.79 -3.39
N SER A 56 -18.48 8.39 -4.42
CA SER A 56 -19.19 8.70 -5.66
C SER A 56 -19.60 7.42 -6.37
N ALA A 57 -18.71 6.44 -6.50
CA ALA A 57 -19.01 5.16 -7.15
C ALA A 57 -20.15 4.40 -6.46
N GLN A 58 -20.24 4.48 -5.12
CA GLN A 58 -21.37 3.92 -4.37
C GLN A 58 -22.71 4.58 -4.73
N LYS A 59 -22.75 5.90 -4.93
CA LYS A 59 -23.98 6.60 -5.36
C LYS A 59 -24.46 6.13 -6.74
N TYR A 60 -23.55 5.63 -7.58
CA TYR A 60 -23.87 5.07 -8.89
C TYR A 60 -24.21 3.57 -8.84
N ASN A 61 -24.23 2.94 -7.66
CA ASN A 61 -24.42 1.48 -7.47
C ASN A 61 -23.40 0.61 -8.24
N LEU A 62 -22.18 1.13 -8.43
CA LEU A 62 -21.11 0.36 -9.07
C LEU A 62 -20.58 -0.73 -8.11
N PRO A 63 -20.19 -1.91 -8.64
CA PRO A 63 -19.65 -3.02 -7.83
C PRO A 63 -18.22 -2.71 -7.36
N VAL A 64 -18.06 -1.82 -6.38
CA VAL A 64 -16.72 -1.44 -5.88
C VAL A 64 -16.13 -2.46 -4.91
N GLN A 65 -14.87 -2.83 -5.13
CA GLN A 65 -14.14 -3.75 -4.27
C GLN A 65 -13.58 -3.01 -3.04
N LYS A 66 -14.34 -3.06 -1.94
CA LYS A 66 -14.00 -2.37 -0.68
C LYS A 66 -12.81 -2.99 0.07
N SER A 67 -12.40 -4.22 -0.27
CA SER A 67 -11.34 -4.94 0.44
C SER A 67 -9.97 -4.27 0.37
N TYR A 68 -9.73 -3.45 -0.66
CA TYR A 68 -8.48 -2.73 -0.82
C TYR A 68 -8.36 -1.47 0.04
N ILE A 69 -9.50 -0.93 0.49
CA ILE A 69 -9.53 0.32 1.25
C ILE A 69 -9.83 0.09 2.72
N LEU A 70 -10.70 -0.87 3.05
CA LEU A 70 -11.08 -1.07 4.45
C LEU A 70 -9.88 -1.62 5.25
N PRO A 71 -9.66 -1.10 6.48
CA PRO A 71 -8.65 -1.62 7.38
C PRO A 71 -9.07 -3.05 7.69
N ARG A 72 -8.14 -4.00 7.61
CA ARG A 72 -8.42 -5.38 7.96
C ARG A 72 -7.22 -5.88 8.74
N GLY A 73 -7.44 -6.84 9.64
CA GLY A 73 -6.33 -7.62 10.16
C GLY A 73 -5.56 -8.22 8.99
N ARG A 74 -4.25 -8.04 8.97
CA ARG A 74 -3.37 -8.65 7.96
C ARG A 74 -2.30 -9.45 8.67
N SER A 75 -1.72 -10.43 7.99
CA SER A 75 -0.53 -11.14 8.47
C SER A 75 0.77 -10.52 7.93
N MET A 76 0.66 -9.58 7.01
CA MET A 76 1.77 -8.91 6.31
C MET A 76 1.27 -7.60 5.69
N TYR A 77 2.15 -6.62 5.51
CA TYR A 77 1.74 -5.30 5.01
C TYR A 77 1.42 -5.32 3.49
N CYS A 78 2.37 -5.78 2.68
CA CYS A 78 2.27 -5.82 1.21
C CYS A 78 3.21 -6.87 0.61
N GLY A 79 3.20 -7.02 -0.72
CA GLY A 79 4.01 -8.02 -1.44
C GLY A 79 5.52 -8.01 -1.12
N HIS A 80 6.08 -6.90 -0.66
CA HIS A 80 7.48 -6.83 -0.20
C HIS A 80 7.81 -7.82 0.92
N GLU A 81 6.86 -8.05 1.83
CA GLU A 81 7.03 -8.98 2.94
C GLU A 81 6.59 -10.41 2.57
N ASN A 82 6.02 -10.62 1.38
CA ASN A 82 5.56 -11.96 0.98
C ASN A 82 6.74 -12.80 0.50
N PRO A 83 7.09 -13.91 1.16
CA PRO A 83 8.19 -14.78 0.71
C PRO A 83 7.95 -15.40 -0.67
N ASN A 84 6.72 -15.36 -1.18
CA ASN A 84 6.33 -15.89 -2.48
C ASN A 84 6.05 -14.81 -3.53
N ALA A 85 6.31 -13.52 -3.22
CA ALA A 85 6.18 -12.45 -4.21
C ALA A 85 7.55 -11.92 -4.63
N TYR A 86 7.74 -11.86 -5.94
CA TYR A 86 8.97 -11.47 -6.60
C TYR A 86 8.63 -10.60 -7.81
N ILE A 87 9.47 -9.61 -8.08
CA ILE A 87 9.46 -8.80 -9.28
C ILE A 87 10.76 -9.11 -10.00
N ILE A 88 10.67 -9.55 -11.24
CA ILE A 88 11.81 -9.98 -12.05
C ILE A 88 11.89 -9.02 -13.23
N ASP A 89 13.04 -8.38 -13.41
CA ASP A 89 13.28 -7.51 -14.55
C ASP A 89 13.81 -8.31 -15.77
N PRO A 90 13.93 -7.69 -16.96
CA PRO A 90 14.42 -8.38 -18.16
C PRO A 90 15.85 -8.90 -18.07
N TYR A 91 16.65 -8.46 -17.09
CA TYR A 91 18.03 -8.91 -16.85
C TYR A 91 18.11 -10.03 -15.81
N LEU A 92 16.95 -10.59 -15.44
CA LEU A 92 16.79 -11.62 -14.42
C LEU A 92 17.17 -11.16 -13.00
N ASP A 93 17.31 -9.85 -12.79
CA ASP A 93 17.47 -9.31 -11.45
C ASP A 93 16.11 -9.34 -10.73
N VAL A 94 16.14 -9.74 -9.46
CA VAL A 94 14.97 -10.00 -8.64
C VAL A 94 14.85 -8.94 -7.56
N TYR A 95 13.64 -8.41 -7.38
CA TYR A 95 13.29 -7.37 -6.41
C TYR A 95 12.04 -7.78 -5.61
N SER A 96 11.89 -7.20 -4.43
CA SER A 96 10.72 -7.41 -3.56
C SER A 96 9.63 -6.34 -3.73
N CYS A 97 9.92 -5.20 -4.39
CA CYS A 97 8.99 -4.07 -4.48
C CYS A 97 9.09 -3.34 -5.82
N TRP A 98 7.94 -2.87 -6.33
CA TRP A 98 7.86 -2.08 -7.57
C TRP A 98 8.65 -0.78 -7.50
N GLU A 99 8.78 -0.20 -6.30
CA GLU A 99 9.54 1.03 -6.07
C GLU A 99 11.06 0.80 -6.05
N MET A 100 11.51 -0.47 -6.02
CA MET A 100 12.91 -0.86 -5.92
C MET A 100 13.49 -1.38 -7.24
N ILE A 101 12.64 -1.66 -8.23
CA ILE A 101 13.05 -2.27 -9.50
C ILE A 101 14.07 -1.37 -10.23
N GLY A 102 15.13 -1.98 -10.76
CA GLY A 102 16.20 -1.28 -11.47
C GLY A 102 17.19 -0.53 -10.57
N ILE A 103 17.01 -0.54 -9.25
CA ILE A 103 17.98 0.03 -8.30
C ILE A 103 18.85 -1.10 -7.76
N GLU A 104 20.06 -1.25 -8.29
CA GLU A 104 20.95 -2.38 -7.98
C GLU A 104 21.14 -2.61 -6.47
N LYS A 105 21.23 -1.53 -5.68
CA LYS A 105 21.35 -1.60 -4.22
C LYS A 105 20.20 -2.37 -3.54
N TYR A 106 19.00 -2.38 -4.13
CA TYR A 106 17.80 -3.02 -3.57
C TYR A 106 17.43 -4.33 -4.27
N ARG A 107 18.31 -4.84 -5.15
CA ARG A 107 18.20 -6.18 -5.73
C ARG A 107 18.26 -7.21 -4.60
N ILE A 108 17.27 -8.09 -4.52
CA ILE A 108 17.22 -9.20 -3.54
C ILE A 108 17.85 -10.49 -4.09
N GLY A 109 18.09 -10.57 -5.39
CA GLY A 109 18.78 -11.72 -5.98
C GLY A 109 18.80 -11.66 -7.50
N LYS A 110 19.27 -12.74 -8.10
CA LYS A 110 19.30 -12.93 -9.54
C LYS A 110 18.90 -14.36 -9.89
N ILE A 111 18.19 -14.53 -11.00
CA ILE A 111 17.93 -15.86 -11.58
C ILE A 111 19.07 -16.17 -12.54
N THR A 112 19.73 -17.31 -12.37
CA THR A 112 20.81 -17.78 -13.26
C THR A 112 20.24 -18.34 -14.56
N GLU A 113 21.10 -18.59 -15.55
CA GLU A 113 20.68 -19.17 -16.83
C GLU A 113 20.09 -20.57 -16.66
N GLU A 114 20.50 -21.29 -15.61
CA GLU A 114 19.99 -22.60 -15.20
C GLU A 114 18.64 -22.52 -14.46
N GLY A 115 18.13 -21.30 -14.21
CA GLY A 115 16.88 -21.07 -13.50
C GLY A 115 16.99 -21.06 -11.97
N GLU A 116 18.21 -20.99 -11.42
CA GLU A 116 18.44 -20.98 -9.97
C GLU A 116 18.36 -19.56 -9.40
N PHE A 117 17.82 -19.41 -8.19
CA PHE A 117 17.80 -18.12 -7.49
C PHE A 117 19.04 -17.94 -6.61
N THR A 118 19.82 -16.90 -6.89
CA THR A 118 20.97 -16.51 -6.07
C THR A 118 20.62 -15.25 -5.26
N PRO A 119 20.46 -15.34 -3.92
CA PRO A 119 20.13 -14.19 -3.09
C PRO A 119 21.30 -13.21 -2.94
N THR A 120 20.99 -11.91 -2.80
CA THR A 120 21.95 -10.90 -2.32
C THR A 120 21.86 -10.73 -0.80
N PRO A 121 22.79 -10.02 -0.14
CA PRO A 121 22.64 -9.67 1.28
C PRO A 121 21.34 -8.93 1.60
N PHE A 122 20.88 -8.05 0.69
CA PHE A 122 19.65 -7.29 0.86
C PHE A 122 18.39 -8.18 0.88
N TYR A 123 18.45 -9.41 0.35
CA TYR A 123 17.38 -10.40 0.52
C TYR A 123 17.03 -10.57 2.00
N TYR A 124 18.03 -10.80 2.84
CA TYR A 124 17.82 -11.06 4.26
C TYR A 124 17.34 -9.82 5.00
N GLU A 125 17.79 -8.63 4.61
CA GLU A 125 17.26 -7.36 5.15
C GLU A 125 15.79 -7.15 4.78
N ALA A 126 15.41 -7.40 3.52
CA ALA A 126 14.05 -7.23 3.03
C ALA A 126 13.08 -8.27 3.63
N ARG A 127 13.53 -9.52 3.84
CA ARG A 127 12.71 -10.60 4.40
C ARG A 127 12.72 -10.67 5.93
N GLY A 128 13.70 -10.04 6.59
CA GLY A 128 13.84 -10.00 8.05
C GLY A 128 13.04 -8.89 8.73
N ARG A 129 12.19 -8.17 7.98
CA ARG A 129 11.41 -7.06 8.52
C ARG A 129 10.32 -7.56 9.47
N ASP A 130 10.46 -7.20 10.76
CA ASP A 130 9.45 -7.48 11.79
C ASP A 130 9.02 -6.18 12.51
N ALA A 131 7.74 -5.85 12.40
CA ALA A 131 7.17 -4.68 13.03
C ALA A 131 7.07 -4.75 14.56
N LEU A 132 7.15 -5.94 15.16
CA LEU A 132 7.18 -6.13 16.62
C LEU A 132 8.52 -5.73 17.23
N GLU A 133 9.58 -5.70 16.42
CA GLU A 133 10.92 -5.28 16.81
C GLU A 133 11.09 -3.75 16.79
N PHE A 134 10.19 -3.01 16.14
CA PHE A 134 10.24 -1.55 16.18
C PHE A 134 9.53 -1.02 17.41
N GLU A 135 10.27 -0.34 18.31
CA GLU A 135 9.75 0.21 19.57
C GLU A 135 8.44 1.01 19.39
N LYS A 136 8.39 1.86 18.35
CA LYS A 136 7.20 2.67 18.02
C LYS A 136 6.00 1.81 17.61
N CYS A 137 6.24 0.68 16.94
CA CYS A 137 5.19 -0.19 16.42
C CYS A 137 4.67 -1.17 17.46
N ARG A 138 5.54 -1.68 18.35
CA ARG A 138 5.18 -2.60 19.44
C ARG A 138 4.04 -2.06 20.33
N ASN A 139 4.05 -0.75 20.57
CA ASN A 139 3.03 -0.06 21.36
C ASN A 139 1.96 0.61 20.50
N CYS A 140 2.00 0.45 19.18
CA CYS A 140 1.07 1.10 18.27
C CYS A 140 -0.23 0.30 18.17
N LYS A 141 -1.33 0.92 18.59
CA LYS A 141 -2.67 0.34 18.47
C LYS A 141 -3.06 -0.01 17.01
N LEU A 142 -2.48 0.64 16.00
CA LEU A 142 -2.76 0.36 14.58
C LEU A 142 -1.96 -0.82 14.01
N LEU A 143 -1.04 -1.42 14.76
CA LEU A 143 -0.16 -2.48 14.27
C LEU A 143 -0.91 -3.65 13.61
N PRO A 144 -2.04 -4.17 14.16
CA PRO A 144 -2.79 -5.27 13.54
C PRO A 144 -3.30 -4.97 12.12
N ILE A 145 -3.39 -3.68 11.76
CA ILE A 145 -3.88 -3.21 10.46
C ILE A 145 -2.70 -2.81 9.55
N CYS A 146 -1.72 -2.08 10.11
CA CYS A 146 -0.66 -1.45 9.33
C CYS A 146 0.61 -2.29 9.18
N MET A 147 0.83 -3.29 10.05
CA MET A 147 1.97 -4.21 9.99
C MET A 147 3.33 -3.49 9.86
N GLY A 148 3.50 -2.34 10.52
CA GLY A 148 4.74 -1.54 10.45
C GLY A 148 4.88 -0.63 9.22
N GLY A 149 3.96 -0.70 8.26
CA GLY A 149 3.90 0.20 7.10
C GLY A 149 4.90 -0.13 5.99
N CYS A 150 5.10 0.82 5.07
CA CYS A 150 5.82 0.59 3.83
C CYS A 150 7.35 0.56 4.01
N ALA A 151 7.98 -0.57 3.67
CA ALA A 151 9.44 -0.73 3.71
C ALA A 151 10.18 0.29 2.84
N PHE A 152 9.65 0.67 1.66
CA PHE A 152 10.27 1.71 0.83
C PHE A 152 10.26 3.08 1.54
N VAL A 153 9.16 3.43 2.20
CA VAL A 153 9.10 4.66 3.02
C VAL A 153 10.11 4.62 4.17
N SER A 154 10.30 3.45 4.78
CA SER A 154 11.35 3.24 5.79
C SER A 154 12.74 3.52 5.22
N ILE A 155 13.05 3.00 4.03
CA ILE A 155 14.34 3.25 3.35
C ILE A 155 14.54 4.73 3.07
N LEU A 156 13.52 5.43 2.56
CA LEU A 156 13.65 6.86 2.26
C LEU A 156 13.92 7.70 3.52
N LYS A 157 13.35 7.32 4.66
CA LYS A 157 13.47 8.06 5.93
C LYS A 157 14.72 7.70 6.74
N TYR A 158 15.07 6.41 6.77
CA TYR A 158 16.06 5.85 7.70
C TYR A 158 17.20 5.12 7.00
N GLY A 159 17.17 4.99 5.67
CA GLY A 159 18.18 4.27 4.90
C GLY A 159 18.09 2.75 4.98
N THR A 160 17.09 2.20 5.68
CA THR A 160 16.91 0.76 5.90
C THR A 160 15.45 0.33 5.75
N PRO A 161 15.17 -0.88 5.23
CA PRO A 161 13.82 -1.45 5.26
C PRO A 161 13.40 -1.89 6.66
N ASN A 162 14.27 -1.87 7.68
CA ASN A 162 14.00 -2.37 9.04
C ASN A 162 13.73 -1.26 10.05
N ALA A 163 12.85 -0.31 9.69
CA ALA A 163 12.35 0.74 10.59
C ALA A 163 10.86 1.09 10.29
N PRO A 164 10.17 1.89 11.11
CA PRO A 164 8.75 2.19 10.89
C PRO A 164 8.45 2.92 9.57
N GLY A 165 7.69 2.30 8.68
CA GLY A 165 7.30 2.84 7.37
C GLY A 165 5.95 3.56 7.38
N CYS A 166 5.67 4.36 8.43
CA CYS A 166 4.32 4.87 8.69
C CYS A 166 3.77 5.69 7.51
N ILE A 167 2.63 5.24 6.98
CA ILE A 167 1.74 5.98 6.06
C ILE A 167 0.46 6.22 6.84
N LEU A 168 0.38 7.35 7.53
CA LEU A 168 -0.65 7.60 8.54
C LEU A 168 -2.00 8.00 7.94
N TYR A 169 -2.02 8.53 6.72
CA TYR A 169 -3.23 9.11 6.17
C TYR A 169 -4.41 8.13 6.00
N PRO A 170 -4.23 6.91 5.47
CA PRO A 170 -5.33 5.95 5.42
C PRO A 170 -5.94 5.67 6.81
N TYR A 171 -5.12 5.76 7.87
CA TYR A 171 -5.49 5.41 9.24
C TYR A 171 -5.69 6.62 10.14
N CYS A 172 -5.75 7.83 9.56
CA CYS A 172 -6.12 9.02 10.32
C CYS A 172 -7.61 8.97 10.67
N GLU A 173 -8.04 9.79 11.63
CA GLU A 173 -9.43 9.83 12.06
C GLU A 173 -10.42 9.98 10.90
N ALA A 174 -10.12 10.81 9.90
CA ALA A 174 -10.95 10.97 8.71
C ALA A 174 -11.07 9.67 7.89
N GLY A 175 -9.95 8.94 7.72
CA GLY A 175 -9.92 7.63 7.07
C GLY A 175 -10.66 6.56 7.86
N LEU A 176 -10.45 6.47 9.17
CA LEU A 176 -11.17 5.53 10.04
C LEU A 176 -12.67 5.82 10.07
N ARG A 177 -13.09 7.09 10.17
CA ARG A 177 -14.50 7.52 10.07
C ARG A 177 -15.10 7.16 8.71
N PHE A 178 -14.33 7.32 7.65
CA PHE A 178 -14.73 6.92 6.30
C PHE A 178 -14.95 5.41 6.21
N TYR A 179 -14.03 4.60 6.73
CA TYR A 179 -14.15 3.14 6.74
C TYR A 179 -15.32 2.65 7.57
N HIS A 180 -15.58 3.27 8.73
CA HIS A 180 -16.78 2.99 9.53
C HIS A 180 -18.08 3.24 8.75
N LYS A 181 -18.13 4.27 7.90
CA LYS A 181 -19.29 4.55 7.03
C LYS A 181 -19.42 3.57 5.87
N LEU A 182 -18.32 3.00 5.37
CA LEU A 182 -18.30 2.08 4.23
C LEU A 182 -18.53 0.61 4.59
N GLY A 183 -18.14 0.20 5.80
CA GLY A 183 -18.26 -1.17 6.30
C GLY A 183 -19.72 -1.57 6.53
N ASP A 184 -20.06 -2.82 6.18
CA ASP A 184 -21.33 -3.41 6.60
C ASP A 184 -21.25 -3.63 8.12
N LYS A 185 -22.27 -3.19 8.88
CA LYS A 185 -22.34 -3.30 10.35
C LYS A 185 -22.26 -4.75 10.86
N ARG A 186 -22.26 -5.74 9.96
CA ARG A 186 -22.33 -7.18 10.24
C ARG A 186 -20.99 -7.92 10.24
N ASN A 187 -19.86 -7.29 9.95
CA ASN A 187 -18.57 -8.00 10.01
C ASN A 187 -17.40 -7.14 10.52
N ILE A 188 -16.93 -7.51 11.72
CA ILE A 188 -15.58 -7.32 12.27
C ILE A 188 -15.02 -5.89 12.25
N TYR A 189 -15.72 -4.94 12.89
CA TYR A 189 -15.14 -3.65 13.29
C TYR A 189 -15.63 -3.26 14.69
N LEU A 190 -15.60 -4.20 15.62
CA LEU A 190 -15.78 -3.86 17.02
C LEU A 190 -14.49 -3.18 17.50
N ASN A 191 -14.65 -1.93 17.94
CA ASN A 191 -13.69 -1.08 18.67
C ASN A 191 -12.86 -0.03 17.92
N LEU A 192 -13.11 0.33 16.65
CA LEU A 192 -12.41 1.49 16.05
C LEU A 192 -12.62 2.83 16.81
N GLN A 193 -13.66 2.95 17.64
CA GLN A 193 -13.89 4.13 18.50
C GLN A 193 -12.80 4.32 19.58
N GLU A 194 -12.18 3.26 20.08
CA GLU A 194 -11.10 3.32 21.09
C GLU A 194 -9.73 3.73 20.52
N TYR A 195 -9.63 3.85 19.18
CA TYR A 195 -8.43 4.25 18.44
C TYR A 195 -8.51 5.70 17.93
N ILE A 196 -9.65 6.38 18.14
CA ILE A 196 -9.93 7.75 17.68
C ILE A 196 -9.86 8.77 18.85
N THR A 197 -9.67 8.32 20.09
CA THR A 197 -9.52 9.16 21.29
C THR A 197 -8.07 9.33 21.71
#